data_AF-A0A438DC78-F1
#
_entry.id   AF-A0A438DC78-F1
#
_cell.length_a   1.000
_cell.length_b   1.000
_cell.length_c   1.000
_cell.angle_alpha   90.00
_cell.angle_beta   90.00
_cell.angle_gamma   90.00
#
_symmetry.space_group_name_H-M   'P 1'
#
loop_
_entity.id
_entity.type
_entity.pdbx_description
1 polymer ?
#
loop_
_entity_poly.entity_id
_entity_poly.type
_entity_poly.pdbx_seq_one_letter_code
_entity_poly.pdbx_strand_id
1 'polypeptide(L)'
;MVEKLRNLLQRWFSNCQQQALSMKTELTTWADMELHLRFNKSFGYEVEPINSWEFNVKYAGNSLISSYSKYIYPTRNNKDWVIPEDIRCRVVLPPKSRRPAGRPRKERIRSGGETKRTRCCGRCGDYGHNRKTCKRPIPLHPRDEHSCVNIVESNINIQEFSLQPVHQSL
;
A
#
# COMPACT_ATOMS: atom_id res chain seq x y z
N MET A 1 -36.38 -3.27 -13.62
CA MET A 1 -34.91 -3.49 -13.71
C MET A 1 -34.20 -2.98 -12.46
N VAL A 2 -34.54 -1.79 -11.97
CA VAL A 2 -33.97 -1.18 -10.76
C VAL A 2 -34.34 -1.96 -9.48
N GLU A 3 -35.54 -2.56 -9.36
CA GLU A 3 -35.88 -3.34 -8.15
C GLU A 3 -35.03 -4.60 -8.00
N LYS A 4 -34.60 -5.23 -9.11
CA LYS A 4 -33.69 -6.40 -9.04
C LYS A 4 -32.35 -6.03 -8.41
N LEU A 5 -31.80 -4.87 -8.77
CA LEU A 5 -30.55 -4.37 -8.18
C LEU A 5 -30.75 -3.99 -6.70
N ARG A 6 -31.86 -3.32 -6.36
CA ARG A 6 -32.20 -2.97 -4.98
C ARG A 6 -32.33 -4.22 -4.09
N ASN A 7 -33.05 -5.23 -4.54
CA ASN A 7 -33.23 -6.48 -3.79
C ASN A 7 -31.91 -7.23 -3.60
N LEU A 8 -31.03 -7.23 -4.61
CA LEU A 8 -29.72 -7.87 -4.53
C LEU A 8 -28.83 -7.17 -3.49
N LEU A 9 -28.78 -5.84 -3.51
CA LEU A 9 -28.00 -5.06 -2.56
C LEU A 9 -28.56 -5.15 -1.13
N GLN A 10 -29.89 -5.09 -0.96
CA GLN A 10 -30.52 -5.23 0.35
C GLN A 10 -30.27 -6.60 0.97
N ARG A 11 -30.37 -7.67 0.17
CA ARG A 11 -30.08 -9.03 0.63
C ARG A 11 -28.60 -9.20 0.98
N TRP A 12 -27.70 -8.65 0.17
CA TRP A 12 -26.27 -8.66 0.45
C TRP A 12 -25.93 -7.93 1.75
N PHE A 13 -26.47 -6.71 1.94
CA PHE A 13 -26.24 -5.91 3.13
C PHE A 13 -26.77 -6.59 4.39
N SER A 14 -27.98 -7.17 4.32
CA SER A 14 -28.58 -7.92 5.43
C SER A 14 -27.73 -9.13 5.82
N ASN A 15 -27.20 -9.87 4.83
CA ASN A 15 -26.31 -11.00 5.08
C ASN A 15 -24.98 -10.54 5.72
N CYS A 16 -24.33 -9.52 5.15
CA CYS A 16 -23.10 -8.96 5.71
C CYS A 16 -23.29 -8.43 7.14
N GLN A 17 -24.43 -7.80 7.43
CA GLN A 17 -24.74 -7.32 8.78
C GLN A 17 -24.94 -8.47 9.77
N GLN A 18 -25.70 -9.50 9.40
CA GLN A 18 -25.87 -10.69 10.25
C GLN A 18 -24.55 -11.41 10.49
N GLN A 19 -23.70 -11.50 9.46
CA GLN A 19 -22.38 -12.09 9.56
C GLN A 19 -21.50 -11.31 10.54
N ALA A 20 -21.44 -9.97 10.41
CA ALA A 20 -20.70 -9.11 11.33
C ALA A 20 -21.19 -9.22 12.78
N LEU A 21 -22.51 -9.28 13.00
CA LEU A 21 -23.09 -9.47 14.34
C LEU A 21 -22.80 -10.87 14.92
N SER A 22 -22.62 -11.88 14.06
CA SER A 22 -22.31 -13.25 14.47
C SER A 22 -20.81 -13.50 14.73
N MET A 23 -19.95 -12.57 14.29
CA MET A 23 -18.51 -12.69 14.46
C MET A 23 -18.13 -12.48 15.93
N LYS A 24 -17.39 -13.43 16.49
CA LYS A 24 -16.94 -13.41 17.89
C LYS A 24 -15.64 -12.61 18.07
N THR A 25 -14.90 -12.42 16.99
CA THR A 25 -13.61 -11.73 16.94
C THR A 25 -13.72 -10.56 15.96
N GLU A 26 -12.88 -9.53 16.15
CA GLU A 26 -12.81 -8.37 15.24
C GLU A 26 -12.30 -8.74 13.84
N LEU A 27 -11.81 -9.97 13.67
CA LEU A 27 -11.23 -10.49 12.45
C LEU A 27 -12.21 -11.36 11.68
N THR A 28 -12.22 -11.21 10.36
CA THR A 28 -12.95 -12.13 9.46
C THR A 28 -12.53 -13.57 9.72
N THR A 29 -13.44 -14.54 9.57
CA THR A 29 -13.16 -15.97 9.80
C THR A 29 -11.94 -16.46 9.00
N TRP A 30 -11.75 -15.98 7.77
CA TRP A 30 -10.57 -16.30 6.97
C TRP A 30 -9.27 -15.78 7.59
N ALA A 31 -9.27 -14.52 8.05
CA ALA A 31 -8.11 -13.93 8.70
C ALA A 31 -7.79 -14.63 10.02
N ASP A 32 -8.81 -14.99 10.78
CA ASP A 32 -8.67 -15.71 12.05
C ASP A 32 -8.06 -17.11 11.83
N MET A 33 -8.57 -17.85 10.83
CA MET A 33 -8.00 -19.15 10.45
C MET A 33 -6.56 -19.04 9.97
N GLU A 34 -6.22 -18.04 9.15
CA GLU A 34 -4.87 -17.82 8.64
C GLU A 34 -3.89 -17.46 9.78
N LEU A 35 -4.31 -16.62 10.73
CA LEU A 35 -3.51 -16.30 11.90
C LEU A 35 -3.30 -17.54 12.78
N HIS A 36 -4.34 -18.32 13.03
CA HIS A 36 -4.22 -19.58 13.76
C HIS A 36 -3.28 -20.56 13.07
N LEU A 37 -3.35 -20.70 11.74
CA LEU A 37 -2.43 -21.54 10.98
C LEU A 37 -0.98 -21.08 11.12
N ARG A 38 -0.72 -19.78 11.01
CA ARG A 38 0.64 -19.21 11.19
C ARG A 38 1.16 -19.40 12.60
N PHE A 39 0.31 -19.17 13.59
CA PHE A 39 0.63 -19.37 15.00
C PHE A 39 0.95 -20.84 15.28
N ASN A 40 0.08 -21.77 14.83
CA ASN A 40 0.30 -23.21 14.95
C ASN A 40 1.59 -23.66 14.24
N LYS A 41 1.90 -23.09 13.07
CA LYS A 41 3.14 -23.36 12.35
C LYS A 41 4.38 -22.83 13.08
N SER A 42 4.25 -21.72 13.80
CA SER A 42 5.36 -21.14 14.55
C SER A 42 5.84 -22.00 15.72
N PHE A 43 5.00 -22.87 16.28
CA PHE A 43 5.44 -23.86 17.28
C PHE A 43 6.44 -24.87 16.73
N GLY A 44 6.49 -25.07 15.41
CA GLY A 44 7.48 -25.93 14.76
C GLY A 44 8.79 -25.21 14.44
N TYR A 45 8.96 -23.95 14.82
CA TYR A 45 10.20 -23.22 14.60
C TYR A 45 11.15 -23.44 15.76
N GLU A 46 12.38 -23.83 15.44
CA GLU A 46 13.46 -23.91 16.42
C GLU A 46 14.05 -22.51 16.60
N VAL A 47 14.04 -22.01 17.84
CA VAL A 47 14.50 -20.66 18.16
C VAL A 47 15.74 -20.76 19.03
N GLU A 48 16.88 -20.32 18.50
CA GLU A 48 18.16 -20.29 19.20
C GLU A 48 18.51 -18.84 19.57
N PRO A 49 18.89 -18.55 20.82
CA PRO A 49 19.32 -17.19 21.18
C PRO A 49 20.67 -16.85 20.55
N ILE A 50 20.77 -15.66 19.95
CA ILE A 50 22.04 -15.10 19.47
C ILE A 50 22.66 -14.22 20.56
N ASN A 51 21.85 -13.38 21.21
CA ASN A 51 22.21 -12.55 22.36
C ASN A 51 20.93 -12.12 23.13
N SER A 52 21.05 -11.21 24.10
CA SER A 52 19.96 -10.78 24.98
C SER A 52 18.74 -10.17 24.29
N TRP A 53 18.85 -9.79 23.00
CA TRP A 53 17.76 -9.14 22.25
C TRP A 53 17.50 -9.76 20.87
N GLU A 54 18.33 -10.73 20.46
CA GLU A 54 18.29 -11.32 19.13
C GLU A 54 18.19 -12.84 19.20
N PHE A 55 17.33 -13.39 18.38
CA PHE A 55 17.08 -14.83 18.28
C PHE A 55 17.14 -15.27 16.81
N ASN A 56 17.72 -16.44 16.57
CA ASN A 56 17.74 -17.12 15.29
C ASN A 56 16.54 -18.06 15.22
N VAL A 57 15.70 -17.92 14.19
CA VAL A 57 14.53 -18.79 13.96
C VAL A 57 14.81 -19.69 12.76
N LYS A 58 14.98 -20.99 13.01
CA LYS A 58 15.15 -22.01 11.97
C LYS A 58 13.77 -22.59 11.60
N TYR A 59 13.42 -22.52 10.32
CA TYR A 59 12.22 -23.18 9.78
C TYR A 59 12.63 -24.06 8.59
N ALA A 60 12.04 -25.25 8.43
CA ALA A 60 12.48 -26.30 7.50
C ALA A 60 12.39 -26.00 5.97
N GLY A 61 12.35 -24.73 5.54
CA GLY A 61 12.26 -24.32 4.13
C GLY A 61 13.20 -23.18 3.73
N ASN A 62 14.33 -23.04 4.44
CA ASN A 62 15.23 -21.90 4.40
C ASN A 62 16.46 -22.08 3.47
N SER A 63 16.28 -22.74 2.32
CA SER A 63 17.26 -22.76 1.21
C SER A 63 17.73 -21.33 0.84
N LEU A 64 16.81 -20.37 0.81
CA LEU A 64 17.11 -18.97 0.51
C LEU A 64 17.91 -18.28 1.63
N ILE A 65 17.54 -18.44 2.90
CA ILE A 65 18.28 -17.82 4.02
C ILE A 65 19.70 -18.40 4.12
N SER A 66 19.86 -19.71 3.89
CA SER A 66 21.18 -20.35 3.80
C SER A 66 22.07 -19.69 2.74
N SER A 67 21.50 -19.30 1.60
CA SER A 67 22.24 -18.60 0.53
C SER A 67 22.77 -17.23 0.97
N TYR A 68 22.08 -16.54 1.89
CA TYR A 68 22.48 -15.25 2.45
C TYR A 68 23.20 -15.36 3.80
N SER A 69 23.45 -16.57 4.31
CA SER A 69 24.14 -16.79 5.60
C SER A 69 25.60 -16.36 5.59
N LYS A 70 26.22 -16.27 4.41
CA LYS A 70 27.61 -15.82 4.25
C LYS A 70 27.71 -14.30 4.34
N TYR A 71 28.74 -13.84 5.04
CA TYR A 71 29.08 -12.42 5.12
C TYR A 71 29.27 -11.81 3.73
N ILE A 72 28.48 -10.79 3.42
CA ILE A 72 28.68 -9.93 2.26
C ILE A 72 29.60 -8.79 2.71
N TYR A 73 30.89 -8.87 2.34
CA TYR A 73 31.80 -7.77 2.61
C TYR A 73 31.43 -6.57 1.73
N PRO A 74 31.40 -5.35 2.29
CA PRO A 74 31.22 -4.16 1.47
C PRO A 74 32.32 -4.12 0.41
N THR A 75 31.93 -3.83 -0.83
CA THR A 75 32.90 -3.67 -1.90
C THR A 75 33.86 -2.54 -1.52
N ARG A 76 35.16 -2.71 -1.78
CA ARG A 76 36.15 -1.63 -1.59
C ARG A 76 35.74 -0.39 -2.38
N ASN A 77 36.27 0.76 -1.97
CA ASN A 77 36.04 2.01 -2.68
C ASN A 77 36.40 1.84 -4.18
N ASN A 78 35.62 2.46 -5.07
CA ASN A 78 35.78 2.29 -6.51
C ASN A 78 37.18 2.69 -7.04
N LYS A 79 37.86 3.59 -6.31
CA LYS A 79 39.23 4.04 -6.60
C LYS A 79 40.28 2.94 -6.43
N ASP A 80 40.00 1.94 -5.60
CA ASP A 80 40.93 0.85 -5.28
C ASP A 80 40.76 -0.35 -6.24
N TRP A 81 39.84 -0.25 -7.20
CA TRP A 81 39.56 -1.34 -8.12
C TRP A 81 40.65 -1.45 -9.18
N VAL A 82 41.37 -2.56 -9.18
CA VAL A 82 42.28 -2.91 -10.28
C VAL A 82 41.42 -3.36 -11.46
N ILE A 83 41.29 -2.52 -12.48
CA ILE A 83 40.58 -2.83 -13.73
C ILE A 83 41.60 -3.44 -14.71
N PRO A 84 41.48 -4.74 -15.04
CA PRO A 84 42.32 -5.40 -16.04
C PRO A 84 42.29 -4.71 -17.40
N GLU A 85 43.39 -4.80 -18.14
CA GLU A 85 43.54 -4.10 -19.42
C GLU A 85 42.54 -4.59 -20.48
N ASP A 86 42.17 -5.87 -20.45
CA ASP A 86 41.17 -6.45 -21.35
C ASP A 86 39.75 -5.92 -21.11
N ILE A 87 39.45 -5.41 -19.90
CA ILE A 87 38.20 -4.73 -19.57
C ILE A 87 38.30 -3.25 -19.91
N ARG A 88 39.46 -2.63 -19.60
CA ARG A 88 39.72 -1.21 -19.90
C ARG A 88 39.64 -0.91 -21.40
N CYS A 89 40.03 -1.86 -22.24
CA CYS A 89 39.96 -1.75 -23.69
C CYS A 89 38.55 -2.01 -24.26
N ARG A 90 37.58 -2.49 -23.47
CA ARG A 90 36.21 -2.75 -23.97
C ARG A 90 35.42 -1.45 -24.07
N VAL A 91 35.17 -1.01 -25.29
CA VAL A 91 34.25 0.10 -25.55
C VAL A 91 32.81 -0.41 -25.47
N VAL A 92 32.12 -0.10 -24.38
CA VAL A 92 30.67 -0.34 -24.25
C VAL A 92 29.91 0.81 -24.91
N LEU A 93 29.41 0.57 -26.11
CA LEU A 93 28.53 1.54 -26.78
C LEU A 93 27.12 1.46 -26.19
N PRO A 94 26.41 2.58 -26.07
CA PRO A 94 24.99 2.55 -25.73
C PRO A 94 24.22 1.71 -26.76
N PRO A 95 23.13 1.04 -26.36
CA PRO A 95 22.31 0.29 -27.30
C PRO A 95 21.81 1.23 -28.40
N LYS A 96 21.91 0.78 -29.65
CA LYS A 96 21.45 1.51 -30.85
C LYS A 96 19.91 1.51 -30.91
N SER A 97 19.27 2.14 -29.94
CA SER A 97 17.82 2.35 -29.95
C SER A 97 17.48 3.63 -30.71
N ARG A 98 16.57 3.53 -31.69
CA ARG A 98 15.99 4.70 -32.35
C ARG A 98 14.77 5.14 -31.56
N ARG A 99 14.63 6.43 -31.28
CA ARG A 99 13.35 6.98 -30.86
C ARG A 99 12.33 6.78 -32.00
N PRO A 100 11.10 6.35 -31.72
CA PRO A 100 10.08 6.23 -32.76
C PRO A 100 9.86 7.59 -33.42
N ALA A 101 9.70 7.59 -34.75
CA ALA A 101 9.38 8.80 -35.49
C ALA A 101 8.01 9.33 -35.07
N GLY A 102 7.91 10.64 -34.86
CA GLY A 102 6.66 11.32 -34.50
C GLY A 102 6.78 12.21 -33.27
N ARG A 103 5.68 12.90 -32.97
CA ARG A 103 5.58 13.82 -31.83
C ARG A 103 5.54 13.02 -30.51
N PRO A 104 6.32 13.40 -29.48
CA PRO A 104 6.16 12.84 -28.15
C PRO A 104 4.71 12.95 -27.68
N ARG A 105 4.22 11.89 -27.02
CA ARG A 105 2.86 11.88 -26.48
C ARG A 105 2.69 13.03 -25.49
N LYS A 106 1.54 13.69 -25.55
CA LYS A 106 1.17 14.72 -24.56
C LYS A 106 0.95 14.12 -23.18
N GLU A 107 0.47 12.86 -23.13
CA GLU A 107 0.27 12.11 -21.90
C GLU A 107 1.32 11.00 -21.74
N ARG A 108 1.80 10.83 -20.51
CA ARG A 108 2.75 9.78 -20.12
C ARG A 108 2.07 8.40 -20.10
N ILE A 109 2.75 7.38 -20.62
CA ILE A 109 2.36 5.97 -20.44
C ILE A 109 2.74 5.56 -19.01
N ARG A 110 1.77 5.06 -18.25
CA ARG A 110 1.98 4.56 -16.90
C ARG A 110 2.48 3.12 -16.92
N SER A 111 3.34 2.75 -15.98
CA SER A 111 3.75 1.36 -15.77
C SER A 111 2.64 0.55 -15.09
N GLY A 112 2.75 -0.78 -15.11
CA GLY A 112 1.84 -1.65 -14.36
C GLY A 112 1.88 -1.35 -12.86
N GLY A 113 0.72 -1.12 -12.25
CA GLY A 113 0.59 -0.77 -10.83
C GLY A 113 0.55 0.74 -10.52
N GLU A 114 0.79 1.61 -11.50
CA GLU A 114 0.70 3.05 -11.29
C GLU A 114 -0.74 3.55 -11.41
N THR A 115 -1.26 4.18 -10.34
CA THR A 115 -2.61 4.76 -10.34
C THR A 115 -2.65 6.15 -10.98
N LYS A 116 -3.79 6.51 -11.57
CA LYS A 116 -4.04 7.85 -12.10
C LYS A 116 -4.24 8.82 -10.94
N ARG A 117 -3.16 9.50 -10.54
CA ARG A 117 -3.27 10.64 -9.61
C ARG A 117 -4.01 11.79 -10.27
N THR A 118 -5.14 12.18 -9.70
CA THR A 118 -5.83 13.43 -10.04
C THR A 118 -5.15 14.58 -9.31
N ARG A 119 -4.82 15.65 -10.04
CA ARG A 119 -4.28 16.84 -9.40
C ARG A 119 -5.40 17.56 -8.65
N CYS A 120 -5.17 17.83 -7.38
CA CYS A 120 -5.98 18.69 -6.54
C CYS A 120 -5.49 20.14 -6.64
N CYS A 121 -6.36 21.09 -6.32
CA CYS A 121 -6.02 22.49 -6.25
C CYS A 121 -5.29 22.80 -4.95
N GLY A 122 -4.04 23.26 -5.05
CA GLY A 122 -3.26 23.70 -3.89
C GLY A 122 -3.83 24.91 -3.11
N ARG A 123 -4.93 25.56 -3.56
CA ARG A 123 -5.63 26.62 -2.80
C ARG A 123 -6.93 26.16 -2.16
N CYS A 124 -7.74 25.29 -2.76
CA CYS A 124 -9.02 24.85 -2.19
C CYS A 124 -9.14 23.34 -1.90
N GLY A 125 -8.19 22.51 -2.34
CA GLY A 125 -8.22 21.06 -2.17
C GLY A 125 -9.05 20.32 -3.22
N ASP A 126 -9.97 20.98 -3.94
CA ASP A 126 -10.82 20.28 -4.90
C ASP A 126 -10.06 19.86 -6.17
N TYR A 127 -10.65 18.92 -6.90
CA TYR A 127 -10.18 18.46 -8.19
C TYR A 127 -10.71 19.31 -9.36
N GLY A 128 -10.15 19.09 -10.55
CA GLY A 128 -10.64 19.69 -11.80
C GLY A 128 -10.07 21.07 -12.14
N HIS A 129 -9.34 21.71 -11.23
CA HIS A 129 -8.69 23.00 -11.49
C HIS A 129 -7.38 23.15 -10.71
N ASN A 130 -6.53 24.09 -11.12
CA ASN A 130 -5.24 24.35 -10.48
C ASN A 130 -5.32 25.62 -9.62
N ARG A 131 -4.32 25.82 -8.73
CA ARG A 131 -4.22 27.01 -7.86
C ARG A 131 -4.35 28.35 -8.61
N LYS A 132 -3.84 28.44 -9.84
CA LYS A 132 -3.91 29.64 -10.69
C LYS A 132 -5.33 29.95 -11.20
N THR A 133 -6.15 28.92 -11.43
CA THR A 133 -7.51 29.04 -11.96
C THR A 133 -8.57 28.90 -10.85
N CYS A 134 -8.14 28.94 -9.59
CA CYS A 134 -9.02 28.77 -8.44
C CYS A 134 -9.78 30.07 -8.16
N LYS A 135 -11.11 29.98 -8.19
CA LYS A 135 -12.02 31.09 -7.88
C LYS A 135 -12.30 31.24 -6.38
N ARG A 136 -11.88 30.28 -5.54
CA ARG A 136 -12.06 30.37 -4.09
C ARG A 136 -11.09 31.40 -3.47
N PRO A 137 -11.50 32.08 -2.38
CA PRO A 137 -10.64 33.00 -1.64
C PRO A 137 -9.40 32.28 -1.09
N ILE A 138 -8.37 33.06 -0.76
CA ILE A 138 -7.14 32.52 -0.16
C ILE A 138 -7.50 32.05 1.26
N PRO A 139 -7.23 30.78 1.62
CA PRO A 139 -7.44 30.32 2.98
C PRO A 139 -6.65 31.16 3.97
N LEU A 140 -7.30 31.56 5.07
CA LEU A 140 -6.67 32.32 6.15
C LEU A 140 -5.68 31.48 6.97
N HIS A 141 -5.85 30.15 6.93
CA HIS A 141 -4.94 29.19 7.58
C HIS A 141 -4.35 28.21 6.55
N PRO A 142 -3.07 27.80 6.73
CA PRO A 142 -2.47 26.72 5.96
C PRO A 142 -3.31 25.45 6.09
N ARG A 143 -3.44 24.69 4.99
CA ARG A 143 -4.09 23.38 5.04
C ARG A 143 -3.12 22.32 5.57
N ASP A 144 -3.65 21.36 6.31
CA ASP A 144 -2.96 20.12 6.65
C ASP A 144 -2.65 19.33 5.36
N GLU A 145 -1.45 18.74 5.32
CA GLU A 145 -0.85 18.06 4.16
C GLU A 145 -1.68 16.86 3.63
N HIS A 146 -2.73 16.46 4.35
CA HIS A 146 -3.57 15.30 4.05
C HIS A 146 -4.88 15.60 3.31
N SER A 147 -5.19 16.86 2.96
CA SER A 147 -6.48 17.22 2.34
C SER A 147 -6.72 16.68 0.92
N CYS A 148 -5.72 16.05 0.29
CA CYS A 148 -5.84 15.45 -1.04
C CYS A 148 -5.52 13.95 -1.01
N VAL A 149 -6.33 13.21 -0.27
CA VAL A 149 -6.37 11.75 -0.38
C VAL A 149 -6.89 11.41 -1.78
N ASN A 150 -6.13 10.61 -2.52
CA ASN A 150 -6.57 10.01 -3.77
C ASN A 150 -7.93 9.33 -3.52
N ILE A 151 -8.91 9.49 -4.40
CA ILE A 151 -10.19 8.78 -4.31
C ILE A 151 -9.92 7.28 -4.55
N VAL A 152 -9.48 6.60 -3.50
CA VAL A 152 -9.53 5.15 -3.33
C VAL A 152 -10.10 4.80 -1.94
N GLU A 153 -10.28 5.76 -1.04
CA GLU A 153 -10.80 5.51 0.31
C GLU A 153 -11.79 6.61 0.73
N SER A 154 -13.05 6.50 0.30
CA SER A 154 -14.16 7.18 1.01
C SER A 154 -15.50 6.67 0.47
N ASN A 155 -16.04 5.62 1.10
CA ASN A 155 -17.47 5.41 1.23
C ASN A 155 -17.73 4.66 2.54
N ILE A 156 -17.29 5.27 3.65
CA ILE A 156 -17.84 4.99 4.98
C ILE A 156 -18.37 6.34 5.46
N ASN A 157 -19.67 6.55 5.26
CA ASN A 157 -20.39 7.70 5.79
C ASN A 157 -20.94 7.31 7.15
N ILE A 158 -20.23 7.66 8.22
CA ILE A 158 -20.79 7.65 9.57
C ILE A 158 -21.39 9.04 9.79
N GLN A 159 -22.69 9.18 9.55
CA GLN A 159 -23.45 10.26 10.13
C GLN A 159 -23.82 9.88 11.56
N GLU A 160 -23.20 10.60 12.47
CA GLU A 160 -23.42 10.69 13.91
C GLU A 160 -24.92 10.89 14.20
N PHE A 161 -25.59 9.86 14.75
CA PHE A 161 -26.95 9.98 15.26
C PHE A 161 -26.87 10.27 16.76
N SER A 162 -27.24 11.51 17.11
CA SER A 162 -27.31 12.05 18.46
C SER A 162 -28.10 11.13 19.40
N LEU A 163 -27.47 10.68 20.49
CA LEU A 163 -28.17 10.01 21.60
C LEU A 163 -29.00 11.06 22.36
N GLN A 164 -30.31 10.85 22.47
CA GLN A 164 -31.12 11.45 23.53
C GLN A 164 -31.19 10.46 24.71
N PRO A 165 -31.05 10.91 25.97
CA PRO A 165 -31.11 10.03 27.14
C PRO A 165 -32.56 9.67 27.46
N VAL A 166 -32.84 8.38 27.65
CA VAL A 166 -34.09 7.90 28.22
C VAL A 166 -34.04 8.15 29.72
N HIS A 167 -34.91 9.05 30.20
CA HIS A 167 -35.20 9.23 31.61
C HIS A 167 -35.74 7.91 32.20
N GLN A 168 -35.04 7.36 33.18
CA GLN A 168 -35.64 6.43 34.14
C GLN A 168 -36.51 7.21 35.11
N SER A 169 -37.76 6.81 35.25
CA SER A 169 -38.58 7.19 36.40
C SER A 169 -39.56 6.05 36.70
N LEU A 170 -39.25 5.41 37.84
CA LEU A 170 -40.06 4.56 38.73
C LEU A 170 -40.65 3.26 38.17
#